data_AF-A0AAN8C6K5-F1
#
_entry.id   AF-A0AAN8C6K5-F1
#
_cell.length_a   1.000
_cell.length_b   1.000
_cell.length_c   1.000
_cell.angle_alpha   90.00
_cell.angle_beta   90.00
_cell.angle_gamma   90.00
#
_symmetry.space_group_name_H-M   'P 1'
#
loop_
_entity.id
_entity.type
_entity.pdbx_description
1 polymer ?
#
loop_
_entity_poly.entity_id
_entity_poly.type
_entity_poly.pdbx_seq_one_letter_code
_entity_poly.pdbx_strand_id
1 'polypeptide(L)'
;MFKGVLVAIALVVMAQYGSSAENLDFCCTTVSRKQITDPIIGYYTQRPNPPCVTAIIFQTEKGYFCSYLKSPWVLLKIRAFHNTTARDAALSTAPASSTVSLLSIITSTVVILMPCSSH
;
A
#
# COMPACT_ATOMS: atom_id res chain seq x y z
N MET A 1 44.64 -29.89 -33.89
CA MET A 1 44.20 -30.10 -32.49
C MET A 1 44.09 -28.74 -31.81
N PHE A 2 42.91 -28.10 -31.86
CA PHE A 2 42.68 -26.84 -31.15
C PHE A 2 41.97 -27.15 -29.82
N LYS A 3 42.72 -27.03 -28.73
CA LYS A 3 42.19 -27.09 -27.36
C LYS A 3 41.34 -25.84 -27.12
N GLY A 4 40.05 -25.94 -27.37
CA GLY A 4 39.09 -24.91 -27.00
C GLY A 4 38.59 -25.16 -25.58
N VAL A 5 39.12 -24.45 -24.59
CA VAL A 5 38.48 -24.31 -23.28
C VAL A 5 37.80 -22.95 -23.28
N LEU A 6 36.48 -22.95 -23.42
CA LEU A 6 35.65 -21.77 -23.20
C LEU A 6 35.01 -21.93 -21.82
N VAL A 7 35.57 -21.27 -20.82
CA VAL A 7 34.92 -21.13 -19.50
C VAL A 7 33.85 -20.07 -19.65
N ALA A 8 32.59 -20.50 -19.68
CA ALA A 8 31.45 -19.60 -19.67
C ALA A 8 31.34 -18.95 -18.28
N ILE A 9 31.47 -17.63 -18.22
CA ILE A 9 31.22 -16.84 -17.02
C ILE A 9 29.71 -16.81 -16.79
N ALA A 10 29.25 -17.49 -15.74
CA ALA A 10 27.85 -17.44 -15.33
C ALA A 10 27.55 -16.06 -14.71
N LEU A 11 26.89 -15.17 -15.46
CA LEU A 11 26.27 -13.97 -14.92
C LEU A 11 25.01 -14.38 -14.17
N VAL A 12 25.10 -14.50 -12.85
CA VAL A 12 23.91 -14.62 -11.98
C VAL A 12 23.22 -13.27 -11.94
N VAL A 13 22.25 -13.08 -12.83
CA VAL A 13 21.34 -11.93 -12.76
C VAL A 13 20.29 -12.25 -11.69
N MET A 14 20.47 -11.70 -10.49
CA MET A 14 19.43 -11.72 -9.45
C MET A 14 18.30 -10.75 -9.83
N ALA A 15 17.45 -11.17 -10.76
CA ALA A 15 16.19 -10.50 -11.03
C ALA A 15 15.19 -10.84 -9.90
N GLN A 16 15.28 -10.13 -8.77
CA GLN A 16 14.24 -10.17 -7.75
C GLN A 16 13.07 -9.31 -8.21
N TYR A 17 12.26 -9.84 -9.14
CA TYR A 17 10.97 -9.27 -9.45
C TYR A 17 9.92 -9.90 -8.53
N GLY A 18 9.36 -9.07 -7.64
CA GLY A 18 8.11 -9.37 -6.96
C GLY A 18 7.07 -9.67 -8.04
N SER A 19 6.63 -10.92 -8.10
CA SER A 19 5.68 -11.44 -9.07
C SER A 19 4.38 -10.65 -8.97
N SER A 20 4.00 -10.04 -10.10
CA SER A 20 2.70 -9.40 -10.28
C SER A 20 1.59 -10.39 -9.93
N ALA A 21 0.53 -9.86 -9.33
CA ALA A 21 -0.61 -10.61 -8.85
C ALA A 21 -1.31 -11.39 -9.98
N GLU A 22 -0.91 -12.64 -10.19
CA GLU A 22 -1.70 -13.65 -10.87
C GLU A 22 -1.57 -14.97 -10.11
N ASN A 23 -2.70 -15.45 -9.60
CA ASN A 23 -2.90 -16.59 -8.70
C ASN A 23 -2.03 -17.84 -8.98
N LEU A 24 -0.80 -17.80 -8.51
CA LEU A 24 0.08 -18.93 -8.21
C LEU A 24 0.58 -18.68 -6.79
N ASP A 25 0.74 -19.75 -6.00
CA ASP A 25 1.13 -19.76 -4.58
C ASP A 25 2.43 -18.99 -4.28
N PHE A 26 2.40 -17.67 -4.38
CA PHE A 26 3.56 -16.82 -4.21
C PHE A 26 3.93 -16.81 -2.74
N CYS A 27 5.14 -17.29 -2.45
CA CYS A 27 5.72 -17.21 -1.13
C CYS A 27 7.17 -16.74 -1.16
N CYS A 28 7.57 -16.03 -0.12
CA CYS A 28 8.95 -15.61 0.08
C CYS A 28 9.82 -16.81 0.46
N THR A 29 10.81 -17.15 -0.37
CA THR A 29 11.89 -18.09 -0.04
C THR A 29 13.10 -17.39 0.58
N THR A 30 13.22 -16.08 0.38
CA THR A 30 14.25 -15.21 0.94
C THR A 30 13.62 -13.92 1.47
N VAL A 31 14.32 -13.24 2.39
CA VAL A 31 13.86 -11.98 2.99
C VAL A 31 14.95 -10.93 2.99
N SER A 32 14.55 -9.68 2.78
CA SER A 32 15.44 -8.52 2.83
C SER A 32 15.34 -7.81 4.18
N ARG A 33 16.47 -7.24 4.63
CA ARG A 33 16.53 -6.30 5.76
C ARG A 33 16.54 -4.84 5.30
N LYS A 34 16.66 -4.61 3.99
CA LYS A 34 16.67 -3.27 3.38
C LYS A 34 15.31 -2.60 3.60
N GLN A 35 15.35 -1.38 4.10
CA GLN A 35 14.15 -0.60 4.31
C GLN A 35 13.48 -0.24 2.97
N ILE A 36 12.17 -0.42 2.92
CA ILE A 36 11.34 -0.03 1.78
C ILE A 36 11.00 1.46 1.90
N THR A 37 11.29 2.20 0.85
CA THR A 37 10.94 3.63 0.72
C THR A 37 9.60 3.83 0.05
N ASP A 38 9.16 2.85 -0.74
CA ASP A 38 7.91 2.91 -1.49
C ASP A 38 6.68 2.97 -0.56
N PRO A 39 5.59 3.63 -1.02
CA PRO A 39 4.31 3.62 -0.31
C PRO A 39 3.77 2.21 -0.13
N ILE A 40 3.31 1.90 1.08
CA ILE A 40 2.73 0.61 1.42
C ILE A 40 1.21 0.73 1.28
N ILE A 41 0.63 -0.08 0.41
CA ILE A 41 -0.82 -0.14 0.19
C ILE A 41 -1.46 -1.36 0.87
N GLY A 42 -0.63 -2.30 1.32
CA GLY A 42 -1.07 -3.48 2.06
C GLY A 42 0.11 -4.29 2.59
N TYR A 43 -0.16 -5.27 3.45
CA TYR A 43 0.84 -6.22 3.88
C TYR A 43 0.23 -7.56 4.31
N TYR A 44 1.04 -8.61 4.25
CA TYR A 44 0.68 -9.97 4.67
C TYR A 44 1.76 -10.53 5.59
N THR A 45 1.36 -11.35 6.55
CA THR A 45 2.29 -12.13 7.38
C THR A 45 2.37 -13.54 6.83
N GLN A 46 3.54 -13.94 6.35
CA GLN A 46 3.80 -15.29 5.85
C GLN A 46 4.33 -16.18 6.97
N ARG A 47 3.64 -17.31 7.20
CA ARG A 47 4.12 -18.39 8.06
C ARG A 47 5.14 -19.25 7.29
N PRO A 48 6.13 -19.84 7.98
CA PRO A 48 7.08 -20.73 7.32
C PRO A 48 6.37 -22.00 6.81
N ASN A 49 6.65 -22.39 5.57
CA ASN A 49 6.20 -23.62 4.94
C ASN A 49 7.19 -23.98 3.81
N PRO A 50 8.18 -24.85 4.03
CA PRO A 50 9.26 -25.06 3.07
C PRO A 50 8.76 -25.25 1.61
N PRO A 51 9.33 -24.52 0.63
CA PRO A 51 10.54 -23.68 0.70
C PRO A 51 10.32 -22.25 1.24
N CYS A 52 9.10 -21.90 1.64
CA CYS A 52 8.73 -20.58 2.14
C CYS A 52 9.27 -20.32 3.55
N VAL A 53 9.85 -19.15 3.77
CA VAL A 53 10.39 -18.72 5.07
C VAL A 53 9.42 -17.79 5.79
N THR A 54 9.66 -17.48 7.07
CA THR A 54 8.87 -16.45 7.77
C THR A 54 9.16 -15.06 7.20
N ALA A 55 8.15 -14.34 6.75
CA ALA A 55 8.30 -13.02 6.14
C ALA A 55 7.11 -12.09 6.42
N ILE A 56 7.37 -10.78 6.43
CA ILE A 56 6.33 -9.77 6.20
C ILE A 56 6.41 -9.39 4.72
N ILE A 57 5.32 -9.57 3.99
CA ILE A 57 5.23 -9.21 2.58
C ILE A 57 4.54 -7.87 2.50
N PHE A 58 5.26 -6.82 2.11
CA PHE A 58 4.65 -5.52 1.84
C PHE A 58 4.19 -5.46 0.40
N GLN A 59 2.94 -5.04 0.21
CA GLN A 59 2.40 -4.67 -1.09
C GLN A 59 2.64 -3.17 -1.30
N THR A 60 3.19 -2.85 -2.45
CA THR A 60 3.45 -1.49 -2.90
C THR A 60 2.98 -1.36 -4.35
N GLU A 61 2.96 -0.15 -4.89
CA GLU A 61 2.67 0.08 -6.33
C GLU A 61 3.68 -0.62 -7.26
N LYS A 62 4.89 -0.92 -6.77
CA LYS A 62 5.94 -1.60 -7.51
C LYS A 62 5.90 -3.13 -7.38
N GLY A 63 4.95 -3.66 -6.60
CA GLY A 63 4.80 -5.09 -6.34
C GLY A 63 5.08 -5.48 -4.89
N TYR A 64 5.38 -6.78 -4.69
CA TYR A 64 5.54 -7.40 -3.38
C TYR A 64 6.99 -7.46 -2.90
N PHE A 65 7.22 -7.10 -1.62
CA PHE A 65 8.54 -7.08 -1.00
C PHE A 65 8.61 -7.97 0.24
N CYS A 66 9.43 -9.02 0.16
CA CYS A 66 9.71 -9.94 1.25
C CYS A 66 10.65 -9.32 2.30
N SER A 67 10.11 -9.01 3.48
CA SER A 67 10.84 -8.31 4.55
C SER A 67 11.07 -9.19 5.76
N TYR A 68 12.25 -9.08 6.36
CA TYR A 68 12.59 -9.81 7.57
C TYR A 68 11.85 -9.21 8.77
N LEU A 69 11.00 -10.03 9.40
CA LEU A 69 10.10 -9.63 10.50
C LEU A 69 10.78 -8.83 11.62
N LYS A 70 12.01 -9.22 12.01
CA LYS A 70 12.72 -8.57 13.13
C LYS A 70 13.50 -7.31 12.72
N SER A 71 13.33 -6.81 11.50
CA SER A 71 13.96 -5.54 11.11
C SER A 71 13.27 -4.38 11.86
N PRO A 72 14.02 -3.45 12.50
CA PRO A 72 13.42 -2.41 13.35
C PRO A 72 12.37 -1.54 12.66
N TRP A 73 12.53 -1.32 11.35
CA TRP A 73 11.64 -0.48 10.54
C TRP A 73 10.30 -1.15 10.18
N VAL A 74 10.21 -2.48 10.21
CA VAL A 74 9.02 -3.24 9.76
C VAL A 74 7.80 -2.89 10.63
N LEU A 75 7.97 -2.91 11.95
CA LEU A 75 6.90 -2.54 12.89
C LEU A 75 6.53 -1.06 12.80
N LEU A 76 7.46 -0.19 12.43
CA LEU A 76 7.17 1.24 12.22
C LEU A 76 6.30 1.42 10.97
N LYS A 77 6.62 0.71 9.88
CA LYS A 77 5.86 0.74 8.63
C LYS A 77 4.45 0.17 8.78
N ILE A 78 4.29 -0.95 9.50
CA ILE A 78 2.95 -1.53 9.76
C ILE A 78 2.08 -0.56 10.58
N ARG A 79 2.65 0.06 11.62
CA ARG A 79 1.92 1.06 12.43
C ARG A 79 1.54 2.29 11.62
N ALA A 80 2.45 2.79 10.80
CA ALA A 80 2.16 3.92 9.91
C ALA A 80 1.01 3.60 8.95
N PHE A 81 1.00 2.39 8.36
CA PHE A 81 -0.08 1.94 7.49
C PHE A 81 -1.43 1.89 8.21
N HIS A 82 -1.50 1.34 9.43
CA HIS A 82 -2.76 1.32 10.21
C HIS A 82 -3.26 2.73 10.53
N ASN A 83 -2.35 3.64 10.89
CA ASN A 83 -2.70 5.02 11.18
C ASN A 83 -3.24 5.77 9.96
N THR A 84 -2.67 5.55 8.77
CA THR A 84 -3.18 6.15 7.53
C THR A 84 -4.54 5.56 7.16
N THR A 85 -4.68 4.23 7.16
CA THR A 85 -5.96 3.57 6.87
C THR A 85 -7.07 4.00 7.82
N ALA A 86 -6.79 4.16 9.12
CA ALA A 86 -7.77 4.67 10.08
C ALA A 86 -8.18 6.12 9.79
N ARG A 87 -7.25 6.98 9.38
CA ARG A 87 -7.53 8.37 9.00
C ARG A 87 -8.38 8.43 7.73
N ASP A 88 -8.03 7.64 6.72
CA ASP A 88 -8.75 7.58 5.46
C ASP A 88 -10.18 7.04 5.67
N ALA A 89 -10.33 6.04 6.55
CA ALA A 89 -11.63 5.55 6.98
C ALA A 89 -12.43 6.61 7.74
N ALA A 90 -11.80 7.38 8.64
CA ALA A 90 -12.46 8.45 9.40
C ALA A 90 -12.91 9.61 8.50
N LEU A 91 -12.09 10.01 7.51
CA LEU A 91 -12.46 11.00 6.50
C LEU A 91 -13.60 10.51 5.60
N SER A 92 -13.67 9.20 5.35
CA SER A 92 -14.75 8.59 4.56
C SER A 92 -16.04 8.36 5.36
N THR A 93 -15.94 8.28 6.69
CA THR A 93 -17.07 8.03 7.62
C THR A 93 -17.60 9.31 8.26
N ALA A 94 -16.98 10.47 7.99
CA ALA A 94 -17.57 11.74 8.39
C ALA A 94 -18.94 11.87 7.70
N PRO A 95 -20.07 11.95 8.44
CA PRO A 95 -21.30 12.42 7.82
C PRO A 95 -20.97 13.79 7.23
N ALA A 96 -21.44 14.08 6.02
CA ALA A 96 -21.38 15.41 5.45
C ALA A 96 -22.11 16.40 6.36
N SER A 97 -21.42 16.91 7.38
CA SER A 97 -21.88 17.91 8.32
C SER A 97 -20.76 18.92 8.50
N SER A 98 -20.42 19.56 7.38
CA SER A 98 -19.68 20.82 7.38
C SER A 98 -20.73 21.93 7.26
N THR A 99 -21.37 22.28 8.36
CA THR A 99 -22.03 23.60 8.43
C THR A 99 -20.95 24.68 8.55
N VAL A 100 -21.18 25.77 7.82
CA VAL A 100 -20.49 27.08 7.86
C VAL A 100 -19.33 27.23 6.87
N SER A 101 -19.69 27.51 5.62
CA SER A 101 -18.97 28.50 4.82
C SER A 101 -19.87 29.73 4.73
N LEU A 102 -19.56 30.76 5.52
CA LEU A 102 -20.36 31.98 5.75
C LEU A 102 -20.05 33.10 4.75
N LEU A 103 -19.45 32.78 3.60
CA LEU A 103 -19.01 33.75 2.61
C LEU A 103 -19.29 33.21 1.22
N SER A 104 -20.26 33.83 0.55
CA SER A 104 -20.63 33.76 -0.88
C SER A 104 -22.12 33.41 -1.01
N ILE A 105 -23.04 34.25 -1.49
CA ILE A 105 -22.95 35.38 -2.40
C ILE A 105 -24.23 36.21 -2.20
N ILE A 106 -24.05 37.53 -2.21
CA ILE A 106 -25.09 38.54 -2.28
C ILE A 106 -25.90 38.31 -3.55
N THR A 107 -27.21 38.06 -3.45
CA THR A 107 -28.11 38.20 -4.60
C THR A 107 -29.24 39.13 -4.22
N SER A 108 -29.15 40.34 -4.76
CA SER A 108 -30.11 41.41 -4.60
C SER A 108 -31.48 41.07 -5.21
N THR A 109 -32.50 41.62 -4.55
CA THR A 109 -33.80 42.09 -5.04
C THR A 109 -34.90 41.09 -5.42
N VAL A 110 -35.86 40.94 -4.48
CA VAL A 110 -37.32 41.25 -4.54
C VAL A 110 -38.03 40.82 -5.85
N VAL A 111 -39.09 40.00 -5.85
CA VAL A 111 -40.51 40.25 -5.46
C VAL A 111 -41.19 38.85 -5.53
N ILE A 112 -42.05 38.34 -4.64
CA ILE A 112 -43.49 38.61 -4.48
C ILE A 112 -44.10 37.50 -3.59
N LEU A 113 -44.81 37.91 -2.52
CA LEU A 113 -45.99 37.33 -1.83
C LEU A 113 -45.99 35.88 -1.27
N MET A 114 -45.85 35.80 0.06
CA MET A 114 -46.79 35.26 1.10
C MET A 114 -47.84 34.18 0.74
N PRO A 115 -48.41 33.42 1.73
CA PRO A 115 -47.88 33.01 3.05
C PRO A 115 -48.14 31.49 3.36
N CYS A 116 -47.68 31.08 4.54
CA CYS A 116 -47.74 29.74 5.16
C CYS A 116 -49.12 29.07 5.21
N SER A 117 -49.17 27.73 5.20
CA SER A 117 -49.89 26.94 6.21
C SER A 117 -49.56 25.45 6.18
N SER A 118 -49.45 24.90 7.39
CA SER A 118 -49.25 23.51 7.76
C SER A 118 -50.59 22.75 7.78
N HIS A 119 -50.60 21.49 7.36
CA HIS A 119 -51.23 20.36 8.06
C HIS A 119 -50.64 19.06 7.56
#